data_AF-A0A2R6HLL5-F1
#
_entry.id   AF-A0A2R6HLL5-F1
#
_cell.length_a   1.000
_cell.length_b   1.000
_cell.length_c   1.000
_cell.angle_alpha   90.00
_cell.angle_beta   90.00
_cell.angle_gamma   90.00
#
_symmetry.space_group_name_H-M   'P 1'
#
loop_
_entity.id
_entity.type
_entity.pdbx_description
1 polymer ?
#
loop_
_entity_poly.entity_id
_entity_poly.type
_entity_poly.pdbx_seq_one_letter_code
_entity_poly.pdbx_strand_id
1 'polypeptide(L)'
;MKNVDDLIEGARELSERGFSKGEIADELNVSRETASWLVERSDGTAKTTTEPEPSGAPDIHVDWSALGRDSSRLAYAGRAMADLLSKQGESVDLTVGIEKAGTP
;
A
#
# COMPACT_ATOMS: atom_id res chain seq x y z
N MET A 1 -13.60 -27.59 0.94
CA MET A 1 -12.21 -27.15 1.17
C MET A 1 -11.73 -26.59 -0.15
N LYS A 2 -11.22 -25.36 -0.19
CA LYS A 2 -10.62 -24.82 -1.43
C LYS A 2 -9.38 -25.67 -1.73
N ASN A 3 -9.28 -26.21 -2.94
CA ASN A 3 -8.12 -26.95 -3.37
C ASN A 3 -6.96 -25.98 -3.61
N VAL A 4 -5.72 -26.47 -3.54
CA VAL A 4 -4.52 -25.67 -3.85
C VAL A 4 -4.62 -25.07 -5.26
N ASP A 5 -5.21 -25.79 -6.21
CA ASP A 5 -5.45 -25.30 -7.57
C ASP A 5 -6.42 -24.09 -7.59
N ASP A 6 -7.46 -24.10 -6.74
CA ASP A 6 -8.39 -22.97 -6.61
C ASP A 6 -7.70 -21.74 -6.01
N LEU A 7 -6.73 -21.96 -5.10
CA LEU A 7 -5.94 -20.89 -4.50
C LEU A 7 -4.93 -20.30 -5.48
N ILE A 8 -4.35 -21.13 -6.36
CA ILE A 8 -3.45 -20.67 -7.42
C ILE A 8 -4.23 -19.79 -8.41
N GLU A 9 -5.41 -20.22 -8.84
CA GLU A 9 -6.23 -19.44 -9.76
C GLU A 9 -6.72 -18.13 -9.11
N GLY A 10 -7.17 -18.19 -7.85
CA GLY A 10 -7.56 -16.99 -7.11
C GLY A 10 -6.41 -16.00 -6.91
N ALA A 11 -5.19 -16.48 -6.65
CA ALA A 11 -4.01 -15.62 -6.56
C ALA A 11 -3.66 -14.97 -7.91
N ARG A 12 -3.81 -15.71 -9.01
CA ARG A 12 -3.61 -15.21 -10.39
C ARG A 12 -4.56 -14.08 -10.71
N GLU A 13 -5.86 -14.27 -10.49
CA GLU A 13 -6.90 -13.27 -10.78
C GLU A 13 -6.69 -11.98 -9.97
N LEU A 14 -6.32 -12.10 -8.69
CA LEU A 14 -6.07 -10.94 -7.83
C LEU A 14 -4.79 -10.19 -8.23
N SER A 15 -3.73 -10.93 -8.59
CA SER A 15 -2.48 -10.36 -9.10
C SER A 15 -2.70 -9.60 -10.42
N GLU A 16 -3.44 -10.17 -11.37
CA GLU A 16 -3.81 -9.52 -12.64
C GLU A 16 -4.64 -8.24 -12.43
N ARG A 17 -5.39 -8.16 -11.32
CA ARG A 17 -6.15 -6.97 -10.91
C ARG A 17 -5.33 -5.93 -10.16
N GLY A 18 -4.03 -6.19 -9.94
CA GLY A 18 -3.08 -5.26 -9.31
C GLY A 18 -3.05 -5.32 -7.78
N PHE A 19 -3.56 -6.38 -7.16
CA PHE A 19 -3.48 -6.54 -5.71
C PHE A 19 -2.05 -6.87 -5.27
N SER A 20 -1.61 -6.29 -4.16
CA SER A 20 -0.31 -6.64 -3.57
C SER A 20 -0.34 -8.02 -2.91
N LYS A 21 0.82 -8.66 -2.78
CA LYS A 21 0.97 -9.97 -2.11
C LYS A 21 0.39 -10.00 -0.68
N GLY A 22 0.36 -8.85 0.00
CA GLY A 22 -0.26 -8.70 1.32
C GLY A 22 -1.79 -8.72 1.27
N GLU A 23 -2.39 -7.99 0.34
CA GLU A 23 -3.84 -7.95 0.15
C GLU A 23 -4.38 -9.29 -0.38
N ILE A 24 -3.60 -9.99 -1.22
CA ILE A 24 -3.92 -11.35 -1.67
C ILE A 24 -3.94 -12.33 -0.48
N ALA A 25 -3.03 -12.17 0.48
CA ALA A 25 -3.00 -12.98 1.68
C ALA A 25 -4.26 -12.78 2.54
N ASP A 26 -4.69 -11.53 2.67
CA ASP A 26 -5.91 -11.14 3.40
C ASP A 26 -7.18 -11.67 2.69
N GLU A 27 -7.25 -11.59 1.36
CA GLU A 27 -8.40 -12.05 0.56
C GLU A 27 -8.51 -13.58 0.47
N LEU A 28 -7.39 -14.29 0.32
CA LEU A 28 -7.37 -15.76 0.26
C LEU A 28 -7.32 -16.41 1.65
N ASN A 29 -7.22 -15.61 2.72
CA ASN A 29 -7.08 -16.04 4.10
C ASN A 29 -5.93 -17.05 4.29
N VAL A 30 -4.76 -16.69 3.76
CA VAL A 30 -3.51 -17.46 3.87
C VAL A 30 -2.38 -16.56 4.40
N SER A 31 -1.22 -17.14 4.72
CA SER A 31 -0.08 -16.32 5.14
C SER A 31 0.49 -15.52 3.97
N ARG A 32 1.20 -14.42 4.25
CA ARG A 32 1.89 -13.61 3.22
C ARG A 32 2.92 -14.41 2.43
N GLU A 33 3.60 -15.34 3.11
CA GLU A 33 4.56 -16.25 2.48
C GLU A 33 3.85 -17.21 1.51
N THR A 34 2.69 -17.75 1.92
CA THR A 34 1.85 -18.59 1.06
C THR A 34 1.27 -17.81 -0.12
N ALA A 35 0.84 -16.57 0.07
CA ALA A 35 0.37 -15.72 -1.03
C ALA A 35 1.48 -15.42 -2.04
N SER A 36 2.70 -15.11 -1.57
CA SER A 36 3.86 -14.91 -2.46
C SER A 36 4.14 -16.16 -3.30
N TRP A 37 4.16 -17.33 -2.65
CA TRP A 37 4.38 -18.60 -3.33
C TRP A 37 3.27 -18.94 -4.33
N LEU A 38 2.00 -18.62 -4.02
CA LEU A 38 0.87 -18.85 -4.91
C LEU A 38 0.95 -17.98 -6.18
N VAL A 39 1.34 -16.71 -6.05
CA VAL A 39 1.52 -15.78 -7.19
C VAL A 39 2.71 -16.21 -8.07
N GLU A 40 3.85 -16.54 -7.46
CA GLU A 40 5.02 -17.04 -8.19
C GLU A 40 4.74 -18.36 -8.92
N ARG A 41 3.87 -19.20 -8.33
CA ARG A 41 3.46 -20.47 -8.93
C ARG A 41 2.38 -20.31 -9.99
N SER A 42 1.46 -19.35 -9.86
CA SER A 42 0.49 -19.03 -10.92
C SER A 42 1.15 -18.51 -12.18
N ASP A 43 2.30 -17.83 -12.03
CA ASP A 43 3.13 -17.37 -13.14
C ASP A 43 3.95 -18.50 -13.80
N GLY A 44 3.95 -19.71 -13.20
CA GLY A 44 4.78 -20.86 -13.55
C GLY A 44 4.35 -21.68 -14.78
N THR A 45 3.28 -21.32 -15.48
CA THR A 45 2.92 -21.93 -16.77
C THR A 45 3.29 -21.02 -17.94
N ALA A 46 4.54 -21.17 -18.37
CA ALA A 46 5.11 -20.66 -19.63
C ALA A 46 5.07 -19.13 -19.82
N LYS A 47 6.09 -18.47 -19.29
CA LYS A 47 7.10 -17.78 -20.11
C LYS A 47 8.29 -17.43 -19.24
N THR A 48 9.48 -17.84 -19.69
CA THR A 48 10.70 -17.04 -19.55
C THR A 48 10.44 -15.68 -20.18
N THR A 49 9.71 -14.83 -19.47
CA THR A 49 9.76 -13.40 -19.68
C THR A 49 10.95 -13.00 -18.84
N THR A 50 12.05 -12.63 -19.50
CA THR A 50 13.01 -11.71 -18.90
C THR A 50 12.17 -10.62 -18.26
N GLU A 51 12.09 -10.62 -16.93
CA GLU A 51 11.41 -9.57 -16.18
C GLU A 51 11.96 -8.27 -16.76
N PRO A 52 11.13 -7.42 -17.39
CA PRO A 52 11.63 -6.11 -17.75
C PRO A 52 12.12 -5.52 -16.43
N GLU A 53 13.43 -5.27 -16.31
CA GLU A 53 13.99 -4.41 -15.27
C GLU A 53 12.96 -3.31 -15.04
N PRO A 54 12.41 -3.15 -13.82
CA PRO A 54 11.27 -2.28 -13.59
C PRO A 54 11.59 -0.95 -14.27
N SER A 55 10.78 -0.59 -15.27
CA SER A 55 11.13 0.48 -16.22
C SER A 55 10.99 1.88 -15.61
N GLY A 56 11.14 1.97 -14.29
CA GLY A 56 11.04 3.17 -13.48
C GLY A 56 11.93 3.08 -12.24
N ALA A 57 12.11 4.21 -11.57
CA ALA A 57 12.78 4.22 -10.28
C ALA A 57 12.04 3.29 -9.29
N PRO A 58 12.75 2.56 -8.42
CA PRO A 58 12.11 1.73 -7.40
C PRO A 58 11.25 2.59 -6.47
N ASP A 59 10.15 2.01 -5.99
CA ASP A 59 9.31 2.66 -4.99
C ASP A 59 10.10 2.95 -3.71
N ILE A 60 9.95 4.18 -3.20
CA ILE A 60 10.59 4.62 -1.96
C ILE A 60 9.52 4.74 -0.89
N HIS A 61 9.68 3.98 0.19
CA HIS A 61 8.90 4.14 1.41
C HIS A 61 9.62 5.07 2.39
N VAL A 62 8.95 6.14 2.82
CA VAL A 62 9.45 7.04 3.87
C VAL A 62 8.61 6.86 5.13
N ASP A 63 9.25 6.46 6.22
CA ASP A 63 8.61 6.34 7.53
C ASP A 63 8.45 7.73 8.18
N TRP A 64 7.20 8.19 8.30
CA TRP A 64 6.83 9.43 8.95
C TRP A 64 6.41 9.27 10.41
N SER A 65 6.52 8.07 11.00
CA SER A 65 6.08 7.78 12.37
C SER A 65 6.77 8.67 13.41
N ALA A 66 8.01 9.09 13.16
CA ALA A 66 8.74 10.02 14.02
C ALA A 66 8.10 11.42 14.10
N LEU A 67 7.35 11.84 13.07
CA LEU A 67 6.62 13.11 13.07
C LEU A 67 5.36 13.01 13.93
N GLY A 68 4.60 11.92 13.77
CA GLY A 68 3.34 11.68 14.49
C GLY A 68 3.50 11.34 15.97
N ARG A 69 4.65 10.78 16.37
CA ARG A 69 4.91 10.37 17.76
C ARG A 69 5.36 11.51 18.69
N ASP A 70 5.52 12.72 18.17
CA ASP A 70 6.06 13.87 18.91
C ASP A 70 5.15 15.09 18.70
N SER A 71 4.57 15.57 19.80
CA SER A 71 3.59 16.65 19.77
C SER A 71 4.17 17.98 19.30
N SER A 72 5.46 18.24 19.53
CA SER A 72 6.11 19.47 19.08
C SER A 72 6.33 19.45 17.57
N ARG A 73 6.78 18.32 17.03
CA ARG A 73 6.92 18.12 15.58
C ARG A 73 5.57 18.20 14.85
N LEU A 74 4.55 17.54 15.38
CA LEU A 74 3.17 17.65 14.88
C LEU A 74 2.67 19.10 14.89
N ALA A 75 2.94 19.85 15.96
CA ALA A 75 2.54 21.25 16.05
C ALA A 75 3.23 22.12 14.99
N TYR A 76 4.51 21.89 14.71
CA TYR A 76 5.22 22.60 13.63
C TYR A 76 4.65 22.26 12.25
N ALA A 77 4.39 20.98 11.97
CA ALA A 77 3.76 20.56 10.70
C ALA A 77 2.36 21.16 10.52
N GLY A 78 1.53 21.13 11.57
CA GLY A 78 0.20 21.74 11.57
C GLY A 78 0.23 23.24 11.33
N ARG A 79 1.16 23.97 11.96
CA ARG A 79 1.33 25.41 11.74
C ARG A 79 1.75 25.73 10.30
N ALA A 80 2.64 24.93 9.71
CA ALA A 80 3.05 25.11 8.32
C ALA A 80 1.87 24.90 7.36
N MET A 81 1.04 23.89 7.58
CA MET A 81 -0.18 23.65 6.79
C MET A 81 -1.20 24.78 6.97
N ALA A 82 -1.42 25.25 8.20
CA ALA A 82 -2.33 26.35 8.48
C ALA A 82 -1.89 27.67 7.82
N ASP A 83 -0.59 27.98 7.83
CA ASP A 83 -0.03 29.14 7.11
C ASP A 83 -0.31 29.06 5.61
N LEU A 84 -0.11 27.88 5.00
CA LEU A 84 -0.37 27.66 3.57
C LEU A 84 -1.85 27.87 3.22
N LEU A 85 -2.75 27.33 4.06
CA LEU A 85 -4.20 27.44 3.86
C LEU A 85 -4.71 28.87 4.10
N SER A 86 -4.15 29.60 5.07
CA SER A 86 -4.55 30.98 5.36
C SER A 86 -4.41 31.94 4.18
N LYS A 87 -3.57 31.60 3.19
CA LYS A 87 -3.28 32.39 2.00
C LYS A 87 -4.24 32.11 0.83
N GLN A 88 -5.11 31.11 0.95
CA GLN A 88 -6.04 30.72 -0.14
C GLN A 88 -7.33 31.55 -0.17
N GLY A 89 -7.53 32.47 0.78
CA GLY A 89 -8.65 33.43 0.77
C GLY A 89 -10.01 32.86 1.18
N GLU A 90 -10.13 31.54 1.35
CA GLU A 90 -11.31 30.85 1.85
C GLU A 90 -11.07 30.33 3.28
N SER A 91 -12.11 30.41 4.12
CA SER A 91 -12.08 29.82 5.46
C SER A 91 -12.16 28.30 5.39
N VAL A 92 -11.31 27.62 6.15
CA VAL A 92 -11.38 26.16 6.28
C VAL A 92 -12.42 25.82 7.35
N ASP A 93 -13.53 25.23 6.93
CA ASP A 93 -14.62 24.84 7.84
C ASP A 93 -14.44 23.44 8.45
N LEU A 94 -13.64 22.58 7.82
CA LEU A 94 -13.42 21.20 8.23
C LEU A 94 -12.02 20.71 7.88
N THR A 95 -11.41 19.94 8.78
CA THR A 95 -10.21 19.15 8.53
C THR A 95 -10.52 17.67 8.75
N VAL A 96 -10.11 16.81 7.82
CA VAL A 96 -10.34 15.36 7.87
C VAL A 96 -9.00 14.63 7.88
N GLY A 97 -8.81 13.73 8.85
CA GLY A 97 -7.67 12.80 8.90
C GLY A 97 -8.07 11.42 8.41
N ILE A 98 -7.21 10.75 7.64
CA ILE A 98 -7.46 9.41 7.09
C ILE A 98 -6.61 8.38 7.84
N GLU A 99 -7.26 7.43 8.51
CA GLU A 99 -6.55 6.36 9.20
C GLU A 99 -5.83 5.39 8.25
N LYS A 100 -4.70 4.80 8.65
CA LYS A 100 -4.12 4.75 10.01
C LYS A 100 -3.01 5.76 10.33
N ALA A 101 -2.62 6.60 9.37
CA ALA A 101 -1.47 7.51 9.54
C ALA A 101 -1.82 9.01 9.40
N GLY A 102 -3.06 9.34 9.03
CA GLY A 102 -3.53 10.70 8.82
C GLY A 102 -4.15 11.35 10.06
N THR A 103 -4.19 10.66 11.19
CA THR A 103 -4.62 11.17 12.51
C THR A 103 -3.48 10.99 13.52
N PRO A 104 -3.26 11.96 14.44
CA PRO A 104 -2.31 11.80 15.55
C PRO A 104 -2.64 10.63 16.48
#